data_AF-A0A1G2Q8V1-F1
#
_entry.id   AF-A0A1G2Q8V1-F1
#
_cell.length_a   1.000
_cell.length_b   1.000
_cell.length_c   1.000
_cell.angle_alpha   90.00
_cell.angle_beta   90.00
_cell.angle_gamma   90.00
#
_symmetry.space_group_name_H-M   'P 1'
#
loop_
_entity.id
_entity.type
_entity.pdbx_description
1 polymer ?
#
loop_
_entity_poly.entity_id
_entity_poly.type
_entity_poly.pdbx_seq_one_letter_code
_entity_poly.pdbx_strand_id
1 'polypeptide(L)'
;MKKYSFVLVAGLLLVAVPAMAMPADFSLPPRAAEVAPNIFSLGSAIDPASGKRVEGLAIIHPKKAAAKPDQAGGGAQTKNRCYAVLAKGAAWKTTEAWLVNPANSRGLDESFVVSNLIADVAEWENAAGNSNIFDDGSATATALSADNSAPDGLNEVYFSAIDGEGTIAVTIVWGIFSGPVGQRELVEWDMVFDQTDFDWASDGRAGAMDFENIAQHELGHAFGLGHPGDGCSEETMYRFADYGEIKKRDLNTGDIAGINQLY
;
A
#
# COMPACT_ATOMS: atom_id res chain seq x y z
N MET A 1 36.18 14.06 -64.48
CA MET A 1 36.17 13.66 -63.05
C MET A 1 34.79 13.97 -62.48
N LYS A 2 33.92 12.96 -62.33
CA LYS A 2 32.57 13.14 -61.73
C LYS A 2 32.69 12.99 -60.21
N LYS A 3 32.35 14.04 -59.46
CA LYS A 3 32.27 14.02 -57.99
C LYS A 3 30.96 13.33 -57.59
N TYR A 4 31.06 12.28 -56.77
CA TYR A 4 29.90 11.68 -56.11
C TYR A 4 29.74 12.34 -54.74
N SER A 5 28.62 13.01 -54.51
CA SER A 5 28.21 13.43 -53.16
C SER A 5 27.47 12.28 -52.50
N PHE A 6 28.03 11.75 -51.41
CA PHE A 6 27.32 10.85 -50.50
C PHE A 6 26.43 11.70 -49.59
N VAL A 7 25.11 11.50 -49.69
CA VAL A 7 24.15 12.00 -48.70
C VAL A 7 24.06 10.96 -47.60
N LEU A 8 24.53 11.29 -46.41
CA LEU A 8 24.34 10.47 -45.21
C LEU A 8 22.91 10.70 -44.71
N VAL A 9 22.03 9.72 -44.90
CA VAL A 9 20.69 9.74 -44.29
C VAL A 9 20.84 9.20 -42.88
N ALA A 10 20.90 10.09 -41.89
CA ALA A 10 20.78 9.71 -40.49
C ALA A 10 19.32 9.33 -40.24
N GLY A 11 19.03 8.03 -40.24
CA GLY A 11 17.71 7.51 -39.85
C GLY A 11 17.52 7.73 -38.35
N LEU A 12 16.56 8.58 -37.98
CA LEU A 12 16.08 8.67 -36.60
C LEU A 12 15.36 7.36 -36.28
N LEU A 13 15.99 6.47 -35.51
CA LEU A 13 15.25 5.36 -34.89
C LEU A 13 14.35 5.98 -33.82
N LEU A 14 13.06 6.14 -34.12
CA LEU A 14 12.04 6.27 -33.08
C LEU A 14 11.94 4.92 -32.38
N VAL A 15 12.61 4.78 -31.23
CA VAL A 15 12.28 3.72 -30.28
C VAL A 15 10.91 4.08 -29.74
N ALA A 16 9.87 3.34 -30.14
CA ALA A 16 8.56 3.46 -29.53
C ALA A 16 8.72 3.03 -28.07
N VAL A 17 8.64 4.00 -27.15
CA VAL A 17 8.47 3.71 -25.74
C VAL A 17 7.11 3.01 -25.63
N PRO A 18 7.03 1.77 -25.12
CA PRO A 18 5.74 1.12 -24.94
C PRO A 18 4.88 2.01 -24.04
N ALA A 19 3.68 2.33 -24.50
CA ALA A 19 2.71 3.02 -23.66
C ALA A 19 2.41 2.13 -22.46
N MET A 20 2.57 2.67 -21.25
CA MET A 20 2.19 1.98 -20.02
C MET A 20 0.68 1.68 -20.07
N ALA A 21 0.32 0.44 -19.73
CA ALA A 21 -1.08 0.05 -19.68
C ALA A 21 -1.72 0.67 -18.43
N MET A 22 -2.92 1.23 -18.59
CA MET A 22 -3.67 1.79 -17.46
C MET A 22 -4.10 0.64 -16.52
N PRO A 23 -3.80 0.71 -15.21
CA PRO A 23 -4.24 -0.28 -14.24
C PRO A 23 -5.77 -0.36 -14.09
N ALA A 24 -6.27 -1.42 -13.46
CA ALA A 24 -7.71 -1.61 -13.24
C ALA A 24 -8.24 -0.71 -12.11
N ASP A 25 -9.46 -0.19 -12.25
CA ASP A 25 -10.14 0.55 -11.17
C ASP A 25 -10.45 -0.38 -9.99
N PHE A 26 -10.32 0.13 -8.76
CA PHE A 26 -10.63 -0.63 -7.55
C PHE A 26 -12.04 -0.29 -7.05
N SER A 27 -12.79 -1.33 -6.69
CA SER A 27 -14.01 -1.20 -5.90
C SER A 27 -14.07 -2.33 -4.88
N LEU A 28 -14.58 -2.02 -3.68
CA LEU A 28 -14.89 -3.06 -2.70
C LEU A 28 -15.93 -4.01 -3.29
N PRO A 29 -15.70 -5.33 -3.32
CA PRO A 29 -16.65 -6.25 -3.89
C PRO A 29 -17.93 -6.27 -3.04
N PRO A 30 -19.12 -6.51 -3.63
CA PRO A 30 -20.39 -6.48 -2.88
C PRO A 30 -20.49 -7.43 -1.68
N ARG A 31 -19.62 -8.44 -1.63
CA ARG A 31 -19.49 -9.41 -0.55
C ARG A 31 -18.62 -8.93 0.62
N ALA A 32 -17.92 -7.81 0.46
CA ALA A 32 -17.05 -7.26 1.47
C ALA A 32 -17.86 -6.83 2.70
N ALA A 33 -17.33 -7.12 3.89
CA ALA A 33 -18.00 -6.79 5.15
C ALA A 33 -17.01 -6.09 6.08
N GLU A 34 -17.38 -4.93 6.61
CA GLU A 34 -16.55 -4.20 7.58
C GLU A 34 -16.43 -5.02 8.88
N VAL A 35 -15.20 -5.35 9.27
CA VAL A 35 -14.88 -6.15 10.47
C VAL A 35 -14.22 -5.34 11.57
N ALA A 36 -13.64 -4.19 11.20
CA ALA A 36 -13.14 -3.14 12.09
C ALA A 36 -13.21 -1.80 11.31
N PRO A 37 -13.13 -0.63 11.98
CA PRO A 37 -13.21 0.65 11.28
C PRO A 37 -12.27 0.73 10.09
N ASN A 38 -12.82 0.91 8.89
CA ASN A 38 -12.09 0.96 7.62
C ASN A 38 -11.38 -0.35 7.20
N ILE A 39 -11.66 -1.49 7.83
CA ILE A 39 -11.10 -2.79 7.47
C ILE A 39 -12.25 -3.73 7.07
N PHE A 40 -12.21 -4.19 5.83
CA PHE A 40 -13.25 -5.00 5.22
C PHE A 40 -12.74 -6.40 4.93
N SER A 41 -13.45 -7.42 5.43
CA SER A 41 -13.18 -8.80 5.02
C SER A 41 -13.61 -9.02 3.57
N LEU A 42 -12.68 -9.55 2.79
CA LEU A 42 -12.88 -10.06 1.44
C LEU A 42 -13.16 -11.58 1.46
N GLY A 43 -13.62 -12.14 2.58
CA GLY A 43 -13.86 -13.58 2.70
C GLY A 43 -12.59 -14.44 2.56
N SER A 44 -12.74 -15.69 2.11
CA SER A 44 -11.65 -16.65 1.99
C SER A 44 -11.42 -17.14 0.58
N ALA A 45 -10.17 -17.46 0.26
CA ALA A 45 -9.73 -18.06 -0.99
C ALA A 45 -8.78 -19.23 -0.74
N ILE A 46 -8.37 -19.92 -1.81
CA ILE A 46 -7.25 -20.85 -1.78
C ILE A 46 -6.06 -20.11 -2.40
N ASP A 47 -4.98 -19.99 -1.65
CA ASP A 47 -3.72 -19.47 -2.17
C ASP A 47 -3.17 -20.45 -3.22
N PRO A 48 -2.98 -20.01 -4.48
CA PRO A 48 -2.50 -20.88 -5.55
C PRO A 48 -1.06 -21.38 -5.31
N ALA A 49 -0.23 -20.64 -4.57
CA ALA A 49 1.15 -21.00 -4.31
C ALA A 49 1.27 -22.11 -3.26
N SER A 50 0.59 -21.97 -2.11
CA SER A 50 0.69 -22.96 -1.01
C SER A 50 -0.45 -23.99 -0.98
N GLY A 51 -1.56 -23.74 -1.68
CA GLY A 51 -2.78 -24.54 -1.59
C GLY A 51 -3.53 -24.39 -0.26
N LYS A 52 -3.11 -23.47 0.62
CA LYS A 52 -3.76 -23.22 1.91
C LYS A 52 -5.00 -22.35 1.71
N ARG A 53 -5.95 -22.49 2.65
CA ARG A 53 -7.06 -21.54 2.76
C ARG A 53 -6.56 -20.28 3.45
N VAL A 54 -6.76 -19.14 2.80
CA VAL A 54 -6.41 -17.81 3.31
C VAL A 54 -7.64 -16.90 3.36
N GLU A 55 -7.55 -15.83 4.12
CA GLU A 55 -8.57 -14.80 4.31
C GLU A 55 -8.02 -13.48 3.76
N GLY A 56 -8.87 -12.68 3.13
CA GLY A 56 -8.49 -11.37 2.56
C GLY A 56 -9.04 -10.23 3.39
N LEU A 57 -8.26 -9.17 3.59
CA LEU A 57 -8.66 -7.93 4.23
C LEU A 57 -8.34 -6.76 3.28
N ALA A 58 -9.33 -5.95 2.93
CA ALA A 58 -9.13 -4.66 2.29
C ALA A 58 -9.17 -3.56 3.35
N ILE A 59 -8.10 -2.79 3.45
CA ILE A 59 -7.90 -1.75 4.45
C ILE A 59 -7.96 -0.41 3.72
N ILE A 60 -9.00 0.37 4.04
CA ILE A 60 -9.28 1.66 3.42
C ILE A 60 -8.56 2.75 4.21
N HIS A 61 -7.81 3.61 3.51
CA HIS A 61 -7.23 4.81 4.11
C HIS A 61 -8.03 6.05 3.69
N PRO A 62 -8.97 6.50 4.54
CA PRO A 62 -9.79 7.66 4.22
C PRO A 62 -9.06 8.98 4.52
N LYS A 63 -9.38 9.98 3.70
CA LYS A 63 -9.16 11.38 4.03
C LYS A 63 -9.97 11.73 5.28
N LYS A 64 -9.35 12.49 6.17
CA LYS A 64 -10.02 13.06 7.34
C LYS A 64 -11.24 13.87 6.89
N ALA A 65 -12.42 13.39 7.25
CA ALA A 65 -13.66 14.14 7.05
C ALA A 65 -13.69 15.38 7.95
N ALA A 66 -14.35 16.45 7.51
CA ALA A 66 -14.69 17.56 8.40
C ALA A 66 -15.58 17.02 9.53
N ALA A 67 -15.14 17.21 10.79
CA ALA A 67 -15.72 16.58 11.96
C ALA A 67 -17.25 16.67 12.00
N LYS A 68 -17.94 15.52 11.96
CA LYS A 68 -19.28 15.41 12.55
C LYS A 68 -19.08 15.20 14.06
N PRO A 69 -19.92 15.80 14.92
CA PRO A 69 -19.74 15.73 16.37
C PRO A 69 -19.74 14.28 16.86
N ASP A 70 -18.71 13.95 17.64
CA ASP A 70 -18.44 12.60 18.14
C ASP A 70 -19.64 12.04 18.92
N GLN A 71 -20.24 10.98 18.40
CA GLN A 71 -21.03 10.06 19.22
C GLN A 71 -20.08 8.97 19.70
N ALA A 72 -19.55 9.20 20.91
CA ALA A 72 -18.67 8.28 21.61
C ALA A 72 -19.34 6.90 21.81
N GLY A 73 -18.90 5.92 21.04
CA GLY A 73 -19.13 4.50 21.30
C GLY A 73 -17.86 3.87 21.86
N GLY A 74 -17.72 3.91 23.19
CA GLY A 74 -16.54 3.42 23.90
C GLY A 74 -16.31 1.92 23.73
N GLY A 75 -15.25 1.56 23.01
CA GLY A 75 -14.57 0.27 23.12
C GLY A 75 -13.46 0.38 24.17
N ALA A 76 -13.40 -0.58 25.10
CA ALA A 76 -12.51 -0.56 26.25
C ALA A 76 -11.05 -0.26 25.87
N GLN A 77 -10.49 0.80 26.48
CA GLN A 77 -9.08 1.15 26.37
C GLN A 77 -8.21 0.04 26.94
N THR A 78 -7.70 -0.83 26.08
CA THR A 78 -6.61 -1.74 26.44
C THR A 78 -5.30 -0.94 26.46
N LYS A 79 -4.97 -0.38 27.64
CA LYS A 79 -3.66 0.16 28.05
C LYS A 79 -2.80 0.81 26.94
N ASN A 80 -2.82 2.15 26.83
CA ASN A 80 -1.78 3.03 26.24
C ASN A 80 -0.78 2.38 25.24
N ARG A 81 -1.25 1.71 24.21
CA ARG A 81 -0.41 1.20 23.12
C ARG A 81 -0.90 1.84 21.84
N CYS A 82 -0.06 2.70 21.28
CA CYS A 82 -0.36 3.40 20.04
C CYS A 82 -0.01 2.57 18.81
N TYR A 83 -0.43 1.30 18.82
CA TYR A 83 -0.30 0.41 17.68
C TYR A 83 -1.37 -0.67 17.73
N ALA A 84 -1.66 -1.26 16.56
CA ALA A 84 -2.42 -2.48 16.43
C ALA A 84 -1.71 -3.41 15.42
N VAL A 85 -1.99 -4.71 15.51
CA VAL A 85 -1.58 -5.71 14.51
C VAL A 85 -2.84 -6.37 13.96
N LEU A 86 -2.86 -6.70 12.67
CA LEU A 86 -4.01 -7.34 12.03
C LEU A 86 -4.36 -8.67 12.71
N ALA A 87 -3.34 -9.48 12.97
CA ALA A 87 -3.44 -10.58 13.91
C ALA A 87 -2.08 -10.90 14.53
N LYS A 88 -2.08 -11.20 15.82
CA LYS A 88 -0.88 -11.70 16.50
C LYS A 88 -0.32 -12.91 15.75
N GLY A 89 0.95 -12.84 15.35
CA GLY A 89 1.69 -13.91 14.67
C GLY A 89 1.52 -13.97 13.16
N ALA A 90 0.56 -13.23 12.59
CA ALA A 90 0.39 -13.10 11.13
C ALA A 90 1.43 -12.12 10.58
N ALA A 91 2.67 -12.61 10.53
CA ALA A 91 3.83 -11.94 9.95
C ALA A 91 4.29 -12.73 8.74
N TRP A 92 4.99 -12.09 7.81
CA TRP A 92 5.66 -12.75 6.70
C TRP A 92 6.59 -13.88 7.18
N LYS A 93 6.44 -15.06 6.58
CA LYS A 93 7.27 -16.26 6.85
C LYS A 93 8.18 -16.62 5.69
N THR A 94 7.82 -16.15 4.52
CA THR A 94 8.55 -16.27 3.26
C THR A 94 8.77 -14.86 2.75
N THR A 95 9.97 -14.59 2.26
CA THR A 95 10.32 -13.33 1.63
C THR A 95 9.80 -13.34 0.19
N GLU A 96 9.17 -12.25 -0.23
CA GLU A 96 8.60 -12.12 -1.57
C GLU A 96 8.92 -10.76 -2.18
N ALA A 97 9.15 -10.76 -3.49
CA ALA A 97 9.35 -9.55 -4.27
C ALA A 97 8.03 -8.79 -4.45
N TRP A 98 8.14 -7.53 -4.87
CA TRP A 98 6.98 -6.70 -5.18
C TRP A 98 7.20 -5.89 -6.47
N LEU A 99 6.09 -5.54 -7.10
CA LEU A 99 6.04 -4.84 -8.36
C LEU A 99 5.30 -3.51 -8.19
N VAL A 100 5.82 -2.46 -8.81
CA VAL A 100 5.11 -1.19 -8.91
C VAL A 100 4.93 -0.80 -10.37
N ASN A 101 3.70 -0.43 -10.73
CA ASN A 101 3.45 0.35 -11.93
C ASN A 101 3.40 1.83 -11.54
N PRO A 102 4.47 2.61 -11.77
CA PRO A 102 4.56 3.99 -11.29
C PRO A 102 3.76 4.98 -12.16
N ALA A 103 3.12 4.50 -13.23
CA ALA A 103 2.30 5.34 -14.11
C ALA A 103 1.20 6.02 -13.30
N ASN A 104 1.17 7.36 -13.36
CA ASN A 104 0.18 8.15 -12.66
C ASN A 104 -0.21 9.40 -13.47
N SER A 105 -1.45 9.81 -13.34
CA SER A 105 -2.04 10.94 -14.08
C SER A 105 -1.73 12.30 -13.45
N ARG A 106 -1.09 12.32 -12.27
CA ARG A 106 -0.84 13.53 -11.47
C ARG A 106 0.61 13.99 -11.47
N GLY A 107 1.47 13.34 -12.25
CA GLY A 107 2.81 13.82 -12.58
C GLY A 107 3.85 13.60 -11.48
N LEU A 108 3.64 12.64 -10.57
CA LEU A 108 4.74 12.14 -9.75
C LEU A 108 5.78 11.50 -10.66
N ASP A 109 7.05 11.82 -10.42
CA ASP A 109 8.16 11.23 -11.16
C ASP A 109 8.23 9.72 -10.87
N GLU A 110 8.32 8.91 -11.93
CA GLU A 110 8.29 7.45 -11.78
C GLU A 110 9.49 6.92 -10.97
N SER A 111 10.67 7.55 -11.11
CA SER A 111 11.85 7.15 -10.34
C SER A 111 11.72 7.55 -8.88
N PHE A 112 11.05 8.66 -8.58
CA PHE A 112 10.67 9.01 -7.22
C PHE A 112 9.74 7.96 -6.61
N VAL A 113 8.64 7.58 -7.28
CA VAL A 113 7.69 6.58 -6.76
C VAL A 113 8.41 5.28 -6.38
N VAL A 114 9.25 4.76 -7.27
CA VAL A 114 9.99 3.51 -7.04
C VAL A 114 10.99 3.65 -5.89
N SER A 115 11.82 4.71 -5.91
CA SER A 115 12.85 4.89 -4.88
C SER A 115 12.27 5.21 -3.50
N ASN A 116 11.12 5.90 -3.44
CA ASN A 116 10.38 6.16 -2.22
C ASN A 116 9.88 4.86 -1.59
N LEU A 117 9.16 4.03 -2.35
CA LEU A 117 8.65 2.73 -1.85
C LEU A 117 9.78 1.82 -1.37
N ILE A 118 10.93 1.79 -2.05
CA ILE A 118 12.12 1.04 -1.60
C ILE A 118 12.64 1.58 -0.25
N ALA A 119 12.68 2.90 -0.08
CA ALA A 119 13.12 3.51 1.18
C ALA A 119 12.14 3.23 2.33
N ASP A 120 10.84 3.36 2.07
CA ASP A 120 9.75 3.09 3.01
C ASP A 120 9.77 1.63 3.48
N VAL A 121 9.89 0.67 2.56
CA VAL A 121 10.09 -0.76 2.88
C VAL A 121 11.30 -0.95 3.79
N ALA A 122 12.43 -0.35 3.42
CA ALA A 122 13.66 -0.47 4.21
C ALA A 122 13.50 0.13 5.62
N GLU A 123 12.74 1.21 5.79
CA GLU A 123 12.47 1.79 7.11
C GLU A 123 11.68 0.83 8.01
N TRP A 124 10.62 0.22 7.47
CA TRP A 124 9.84 -0.80 8.18
C TRP A 124 10.67 -2.03 8.54
N GLU A 125 11.48 -2.53 7.61
CA GLU A 125 12.38 -3.66 7.84
C GLU A 125 13.46 -3.35 8.88
N ASN A 126 14.02 -2.15 8.86
CA ASN A 126 14.96 -1.67 9.87
C ASN A 126 14.29 -1.63 11.25
N ALA A 127 13.06 -1.13 11.33
CA ALA A 127 12.29 -1.08 12.57
C ALA A 127 11.90 -2.48 13.08
N ALA A 128 11.68 -3.45 12.18
CA ALA A 128 11.46 -4.85 12.49
C ALA A 128 12.73 -5.59 12.92
N GLY A 129 13.91 -5.02 12.67
CA GLY A 129 15.20 -5.70 12.86
C GLY A 129 15.42 -6.87 11.89
N ASN A 130 14.72 -6.88 10.75
CA ASN A 130 14.80 -7.91 9.72
C ASN A 130 14.73 -7.29 8.31
N SER A 131 15.88 -7.20 7.65
CA SER A 131 16.05 -6.64 6.30
C SER A 131 15.74 -7.63 5.16
N ASN A 132 14.87 -8.59 5.41
CA ASN A 132 14.56 -9.67 4.47
C ASN A 132 13.11 -10.15 4.69
N ILE A 133 12.21 -9.21 4.93
CA ILE A 133 10.75 -9.42 4.97
C ILE A 133 10.21 -9.37 3.55
N PHE A 134 10.60 -8.35 2.78
CA PHE A 134 10.34 -8.26 1.34
C PHE A 134 11.65 -8.39 0.56
N ASP A 135 11.58 -9.01 -0.61
CA ASP A 135 12.71 -9.09 -1.55
C ASP A 135 12.76 -7.80 -2.38
N ASP A 136 13.54 -7.81 -3.46
CA ASP A 136 13.68 -6.69 -4.38
C ASP A 136 12.32 -6.17 -4.91
N GLY A 137 12.14 -4.85 -4.78
CA GLY A 137 11.09 -4.11 -5.46
C GLY A 137 11.49 -3.69 -6.87
N SER A 138 10.58 -3.80 -7.84
CA SER A 138 10.88 -3.39 -9.22
C SER A 138 9.72 -2.73 -9.94
N ALA A 139 10.05 -1.84 -10.89
CA ALA A 139 9.07 -1.18 -11.73
C ALA A 139 8.62 -2.07 -12.89
N THR A 140 7.34 -1.96 -13.26
CA THR A 140 6.77 -2.62 -14.43
C THR A 140 5.86 -1.66 -15.21
N ALA A 141 5.74 -1.89 -16.52
CA ALA A 141 4.81 -1.18 -17.39
C ALA A 141 3.50 -1.94 -17.61
N THR A 142 3.40 -3.15 -17.06
CA THR A 142 2.19 -3.99 -17.11
C THR A 142 1.10 -3.40 -16.24
N ALA A 143 -0.15 -3.46 -16.70
CA ALA A 143 -1.29 -3.10 -15.87
C ALA A 143 -1.42 -4.11 -14.72
N LEU A 144 -1.45 -3.58 -13.49
CA LEU A 144 -1.62 -4.35 -12.25
C LEU A 144 -3.09 -4.28 -11.79
N SER A 145 -3.49 -5.17 -10.89
CA SER A 145 -4.87 -5.28 -10.44
C SER A 145 -4.94 -5.92 -9.06
N ALA A 146 -5.34 -5.16 -8.05
CA ALA A 146 -5.44 -5.63 -6.69
C ALA A 146 -6.41 -6.80 -6.53
N ASP A 147 -6.00 -7.79 -5.74
CA ASP A 147 -6.65 -9.09 -5.62
C ASP A 147 -7.83 -9.09 -4.64
N ASN A 148 -8.94 -8.51 -5.08
CA ASN A 148 -10.16 -8.43 -4.27
C ASN A 148 -10.94 -9.74 -4.14
N SER A 149 -10.45 -10.85 -4.70
CA SER A 149 -11.16 -12.14 -4.78
C SER A 149 -10.37 -13.35 -4.30
N ALA A 150 -9.10 -13.44 -4.67
CA ALA A 150 -8.14 -14.46 -4.28
C ALA A 150 -6.73 -13.96 -4.64
N PRO A 151 -5.70 -14.40 -3.92
CA PRO A 151 -4.32 -14.02 -4.24
C PRO A 151 -3.83 -14.64 -5.55
N ASP A 152 -2.95 -13.95 -6.26
CA ASP A 152 -2.34 -14.37 -7.52
C ASP A 152 -0.83 -14.71 -7.44
N GLY A 153 -0.22 -14.47 -6.28
CA GLY A 153 1.18 -14.68 -5.96
C GLY A 153 2.09 -13.47 -6.24
N LEU A 154 1.53 -12.28 -6.45
CA LEU A 154 2.26 -11.03 -6.66
C LEU A 154 1.89 -10.01 -5.60
N ASN A 155 2.90 -9.25 -5.16
CA ASN A 155 2.66 -8.07 -4.34
C ASN A 155 2.72 -6.82 -5.21
N GLU A 156 1.61 -6.08 -5.33
CA GLU A 156 1.46 -5.05 -6.35
C GLU A 156 1.24 -3.64 -5.80
N VAL A 157 1.80 -2.62 -6.47
CA VAL A 157 1.53 -1.20 -6.19
C VAL A 157 1.17 -0.47 -7.47
N TYR A 158 0.05 0.25 -7.49
CA TYR A 158 -0.32 1.06 -8.66
C TYR A 158 -1.26 2.21 -8.33
N PHE A 159 -1.43 3.11 -9.30
CA PHE A 159 -2.40 4.21 -9.26
C PHE A 159 -3.62 3.88 -10.12
N SER A 160 -4.82 4.13 -9.61
CA SER A 160 -6.06 3.93 -10.35
C SER A 160 -7.22 4.77 -9.80
N ALA A 161 -8.42 4.66 -10.37
CA ALA A 161 -9.61 5.16 -9.68
C ALA A 161 -9.99 4.20 -8.54
N ILE A 162 -10.47 4.76 -7.44
CA ILE A 162 -11.00 3.99 -6.31
C ILE A 162 -12.45 4.40 -6.06
N ASP A 163 -13.36 3.44 -6.13
CA ASP A 163 -14.77 3.67 -5.80
C ASP A 163 -14.93 3.84 -4.28
N GLY A 164 -15.14 5.07 -3.84
CA GLY A 164 -15.51 5.38 -2.45
C GLY A 164 -15.10 6.79 -2.06
N GLU A 165 -16.09 7.67 -1.85
CA GLU A 165 -15.84 9.09 -1.54
C GLU A 165 -14.87 9.24 -0.37
N GLY A 166 -13.75 9.93 -0.62
CA GLY A 166 -12.75 10.21 0.40
C GLY A 166 -11.72 9.11 0.60
N THR A 167 -11.72 8.02 -0.18
CA THR A 167 -10.72 6.94 -0.08
C THR A 167 -9.43 7.34 -0.78
N ILE A 168 -8.36 7.58 -0.03
CA ILE A 168 -7.07 8.01 -0.59
C ILE A 168 -6.33 6.83 -1.20
N ALA A 169 -6.31 5.72 -0.48
CA ALA A 169 -5.63 4.50 -0.86
C ALA A 169 -6.31 3.29 -0.23
N VAL A 170 -5.99 2.12 -0.76
CA VAL A 170 -6.41 0.82 -0.24
C VAL A 170 -5.23 -0.11 -0.23
N THR A 171 -5.03 -0.81 0.90
CA THR A 171 -4.13 -1.96 0.98
C THR A 171 -4.95 -3.24 1.15
N ILE A 172 -4.81 -4.19 0.24
CA ILE A 172 -5.30 -5.56 0.41
C ILE A 172 -4.18 -6.39 1.03
N VAL A 173 -4.53 -7.24 1.99
CA VAL A 173 -3.63 -8.30 2.45
C VAL A 173 -4.36 -9.63 2.48
N TRP A 174 -3.66 -10.68 2.05
CA TRP A 174 -4.10 -12.06 2.21
C TRP A 174 -3.25 -12.77 3.27
N GLY A 175 -3.89 -13.62 4.07
CA GLY A 175 -3.19 -14.35 5.10
C GLY A 175 -4.03 -15.33 5.89
N ILE A 176 -3.40 -15.93 6.89
CA ILE A 176 -4.03 -16.79 7.90
C ILE A 176 -4.04 -16.01 9.20
N PHE A 177 -5.18 -15.44 9.58
CA PHE A 177 -5.29 -14.56 10.75
C PHE A 177 -5.81 -15.26 12.01
N SER A 178 -6.34 -16.47 11.86
CA SER A 178 -6.95 -17.27 12.93
C SER A 178 -6.21 -18.59 13.19
N GLY A 179 -6.66 -19.37 14.18
CA GLY A 179 -5.97 -20.62 14.58
C GLY A 179 -4.72 -20.40 15.44
N PRO A 180 -3.83 -21.42 15.59
CA PRO A 180 -2.63 -21.33 16.40
C PRO A 180 -1.70 -20.20 15.93
N VAL A 181 -1.20 -19.38 16.86
CA VAL A 181 -0.39 -18.18 16.54
C VAL A 181 0.82 -18.49 15.64
N GLY A 182 1.48 -19.64 15.84
CA GLY A 182 2.63 -20.03 15.02
C GLY A 182 2.30 -20.56 13.63
N GLN A 183 1.02 -20.67 13.27
CA GLN A 183 0.54 -21.09 11.94
C GLN A 183 -0.09 -19.93 11.16
N ARG A 184 -0.11 -18.74 11.77
CA ARG A 184 -0.57 -17.52 11.11
C ARG A 184 0.55 -16.93 10.30
N GLU A 185 0.19 -16.33 9.17
CA GLU A 185 1.13 -15.75 8.23
C GLU A 185 0.40 -14.77 7.30
N LEU A 186 1.15 -13.80 6.79
CA LEU A 186 0.78 -13.05 5.59
C LEU A 186 1.33 -13.79 4.37
N VAL A 187 0.60 -13.73 3.26
CA VAL A 187 0.98 -14.41 2.01
C VAL A 187 0.96 -13.51 0.79
N GLU A 188 0.26 -12.38 0.83
CA GLU A 188 0.21 -11.43 -0.29
C GLU A 188 -0.27 -10.05 0.18
N TRP A 189 0.11 -9.00 -0.53
CA TRP A 189 -0.40 -7.65 -0.37
C TRP A 189 -0.48 -6.86 -1.69
N ASP A 190 -1.50 -6.02 -1.83
CA ASP A 190 -1.64 -5.08 -2.95
C ASP A 190 -2.00 -3.68 -2.47
N MET A 191 -1.51 -2.64 -3.16
CA MET A 191 -1.81 -1.25 -2.86
C MET A 191 -2.32 -0.50 -4.08
N VAL A 192 -3.41 0.22 -3.88
CA VAL A 192 -4.00 1.11 -4.88
C VAL A 192 -4.03 2.52 -4.32
N PHE A 193 -3.49 3.48 -5.08
CA PHE A 193 -3.56 4.91 -4.77
C PHE A 193 -4.56 5.60 -5.69
N ASP A 194 -5.51 6.34 -5.12
CA ASP A 194 -6.55 7.01 -5.90
C ASP A 194 -5.99 8.24 -6.61
N GLN A 195 -5.87 8.15 -7.93
CA GLN A 195 -5.41 9.24 -8.80
C GLN A 195 -6.56 9.99 -9.49
N THR A 196 -7.81 9.60 -9.26
CA THR A 196 -8.98 10.24 -9.85
C THR A 196 -9.45 11.39 -8.97
N ASP A 197 -9.62 11.14 -7.67
CA ASP A 197 -10.17 12.14 -6.74
C ASP A 197 -9.10 13.00 -6.06
N PHE A 198 -7.84 12.55 -6.04
CA PHE A 198 -6.76 13.23 -5.36
C PHE A 198 -5.62 13.66 -6.30
N ASP A 199 -5.12 14.87 -6.07
CA ASP A 199 -3.82 15.28 -6.57
C ASP A 199 -2.73 14.72 -5.66
N TRP A 200 -1.60 14.36 -6.25
CA TRP A 200 -0.45 13.80 -5.55
C TRP A 200 0.74 14.76 -5.58
N ALA A 201 1.58 14.68 -4.54
CA ALA A 201 2.78 15.47 -4.39
C ALA A 201 3.85 14.72 -3.59
N SER A 202 5.07 15.22 -3.64
CA SER A 202 6.22 14.72 -2.87
C SER A 202 6.82 15.79 -1.94
N ASP A 203 6.18 16.95 -1.83
CA ASP A 203 6.70 18.14 -1.16
C ASP A 203 5.79 18.66 -0.03
N GLY A 204 4.76 17.89 0.36
CA GLY A 204 3.80 18.30 1.39
C GLY A 204 2.98 19.54 1.04
N ARG A 205 2.87 19.92 -0.26
CA ARG A 205 2.12 21.12 -0.65
C ARG A 205 0.63 21.01 -0.29
N ALA A 206 0.05 22.15 0.05
CA ALA A 206 -1.38 22.25 0.32
C ALA A 206 -2.22 21.83 -0.91
N GLY A 207 -3.32 21.11 -0.65
CA GLY A 207 -4.27 20.68 -1.68
C GLY A 207 -3.91 19.38 -2.41
N ALA A 208 -2.79 18.74 -2.06
CA ALA A 208 -2.40 17.44 -2.59
C ALA A 208 -2.11 16.44 -1.46
N MET A 209 -2.33 15.15 -1.73
CA MET A 209 -1.88 14.06 -0.87
C MET A 209 -0.37 13.88 -1.05
N ASP A 210 0.32 13.71 0.06
CA ASP A 210 1.76 13.48 0.05
C ASP A 210 2.03 11.98 -0.13
N PHE A 211 2.72 11.61 -1.21
CA PHE A 211 2.88 10.20 -1.59
C PHE A 211 3.59 9.39 -0.51
N GLU A 212 4.73 9.88 -0.01
CA GLU A 212 5.51 9.23 1.06
C GLU A 212 4.67 9.05 2.33
N ASN A 213 3.95 10.10 2.76
CA ASN A 213 3.07 10.02 3.94
C ASN A 213 1.98 8.93 3.82
N ILE A 214 1.41 8.73 2.63
CA ILE A 214 0.39 7.70 2.41
C ILE A 214 1.03 6.33 2.18
N ALA A 215 2.08 6.24 1.37
CA ALA A 215 2.77 4.99 1.06
C ALA A 215 3.37 4.35 2.32
N GLN A 216 3.98 5.15 3.20
CA GLN A 216 4.54 4.65 4.46
C GLN A 216 3.46 4.08 5.40
N HIS A 217 2.24 4.65 5.37
CA HIS A 217 1.07 4.10 6.07
C HIS A 217 0.59 2.79 5.45
N GLU A 218 0.38 2.77 4.13
CA GLU A 218 -0.08 1.57 3.42
C GLU A 218 0.90 0.41 3.60
N LEU A 219 2.20 0.66 3.51
CA LEU A 219 3.23 -0.33 3.74
C LEU A 219 3.13 -0.94 5.14
N GLY A 220 2.84 -0.16 6.18
CA GLY A 220 2.61 -0.72 7.50
C GLY A 220 1.49 -1.78 7.53
N HIS A 221 0.45 -1.65 6.69
CA HIS A 221 -0.56 -2.70 6.51
C HIS A 221 -0.01 -3.94 5.81
N ALA A 222 0.81 -3.78 4.77
CA ALA A 222 1.52 -4.89 4.12
C ALA A 222 2.45 -5.63 5.09
N PHE A 223 3.04 -4.94 6.07
CA PHE A 223 3.80 -5.55 7.16
C PHE A 223 2.92 -6.20 8.27
N GLY A 224 1.59 -6.08 8.19
CA GLY A 224 0.66 -6.71 9.13
C GLY A 224 0.19 -5.84 10.29
N LEU A 225 0.44 -4.53 10.25
CA LEU A 225 -0.07 -3.59 11.24
C LEU A 225 -1.51 -3.18 10.94
N GLY A 226 -2.25 -2.89 12.00
CA GLY A 226 -3.58 -2.29 11.93
C GLY A 226 -3.56 -0.86 12.45
N HIS A 227 -4.70 -0.17 12.35
CA HIS A 227 -4.82 1.19 12.89
C HIS A 227 -4.83 1.22 14.43
N PRO A 228 -4.07 2.12 15.08
CA PRO A 228 -4.17 2.34 16.52
C PRO A 228 -5.45 3.09 16.87
N GLY A 229 -5.72 3.20 18.18
CA GLY A 229 -6.87 3.95 18.69
C GLY A 229 -6.77 5.47 18.47
N ASP A 230 -7.90 6.15 18.60
CA ASP A 230 -8.09 7.57 18.22
C ASP A 230 -7.16 8.57 18.93
N GLY A 231 -6.62 8.19 20.09
CA GLY A 231 -5.67 9.01 20.84
C GLY A 231 -4.24 9.01 20.29
N CYS A 232 -3.98 8.24 19.23
CA CYS A 232 -2.65 8.01 18.67
C CYS A 232 -2.49 8.69 17.31
N SER A 233 -2.91 9.95 17.22
CA SER A 233 -2.98 10.68 15.95
C SER A 233 -1.62 10.95 15.31
N GLU A 234 -0.54 10.82 16.08
CA GLU A 234 0.83 11.09 15.62
C GLU A 234 1.52 9.85 15.04
N GLU A 235 0.91 8.68 15.12
CA GLU A 235 1.46 7.45 14.55
C GLU A 235 1.27 7.43 13.03
N THR A 236 2.24 6.86 12.33
CA THR A 236 2.17 6.54 10.90
C THR A 236 0.92 5.74 10.63
N MET A 237 0.63 4.72 11.45
CA MET A 237 -0.54 3.86 11.28
C MET A 237 -1.87 4.52 11.68
N TYR A 238 -1.93 5.81 12.05
CA TYR A 238 -3.21 6.47 12.33
C TYR A 238 -4.11 6.49 11.08
N ARG A 239 -5.37 6.07 11.20
CA ARG A 239 -6.26 5.75 10.07
C ARG A 239 -6.69 6.88 9.13
N PHE A 240 -6.35 8.13 9.44
CA PHE A 240 -6.75 9.28 8.64
C PHE A 240 -5.52 10.06 8.20
N ALA A 241 -5.58 10.61 6.99
CA ALA A 241 -4.64 11.62 6.49
C ALA A 241 -5.39 12.84 5.96
N ASP A 242 -4.67 13.93 5.72
CA ASP A 242 -5.22 15.15 5.11
C ASP A 242 -4.21 15.75 4.12
N TYR A 243 -4.66 16.71 3.32
CA TYR A 243 -3.80 17.38 2.35
C TYR A 243 -2.59 18.04 3.02
N GLY A 244 -1.41 17.87 2.41
CA GLY A 244 -0.15 18.42 2.91
C GLY A 244 0.35 17.82 4.22
N GLU A 245 -0.25 16.73 4.71
CA GLU A 245 0.28 15.99 5.86
C GLU A 245 1.57 15.26 5.47
N ILE A 246 2.63 15.43 6.25
CA ILE A 246 3.95 14.79 6.05
C ILE A 246 4.44 14.02 7.28
N LYS A 247 3.65 14.00 8.37
CA LYS A 247 4.11 13.47 9.65
C LYS A 247 4.25 11.95 9.70
N LYS A 248 3.67 11.24 8.71
CA LYS A 248 3.73 9.78 8.59
C LYS A 248 4.85 9.30 7.69
N ARG A 249 5.71 10.21 7.19
CA ARG A 249 6.92 9.85 6.44
C ARG A 249 7.93 9.11 7.32
N ASP A 250 7.91 9.38 8.63
CA ASP A 250 8.76 8.70 9.61
C ASP A 250 7.93 7.79 10.51
N LEU A 251 8.47 6.65 10.94
CA LEU A 251 7.82 5.78 11.92
C LEU A 251 7.83 6.36 13.34
N ASN A 252 6.68 6.38 14.00
CA ASN A 252 6.59 6.84 15.39
C ASN A 252 6.73 5.66 16.39
N THR A 253 6.75 5.97 17.68
CA THR A 253 7.09 5.03 18.75
C THR A 253 6.12 3.86 18.84
N GLY A 254 4.83 4.10 18.60
CA GLY A 254 3.83 3.05 18.54
C GLY A 254 4.04 2.16 17.33
N ASP A 255 4.24 2.73 16.15
CA ASP A 255 4.53 2.00 14.90
C ASP A 255 5.72 1.04 15.08
N ILE A 256 6.84 1.54 15.61
CA ILE A 256 8.05 0.76 15.91
C ILE A 256 7.74 -0.35 16.94
N ALA A 257 6.95 -0.05 17.98
CA ALA A 257 6.57 -1.05 18.97
C ALA A 257 5.63 -2.12 18.39
N GLY A 258 4.80 -1.77 17.40
CA GLY A 258 3.89 -2.67 16.71
C GLY A 258 4.64 -3.65 15.82
N ILE A 259 5.57 -3.16 15.00
CA ILE A 259 6.35 -4.01 14.10
C ILE A 259 7.27 -4.96 14.89
N ASN A 260 7.95 -4.49 15.94
CA ASN A 260 8.76 -5.33 16.85
C ASN A 260 7.94 -6.33 17.67
N GLN A 261 6.62 -6.14 17.79
CA GLN A 261 5.75 -7.09 18.46
C GLN A 261 5.36 -8.24 17.53
N LEU A 262 5.44 -8.03 16.21
CA LEU A 262 4.99 -8.94 15.17
C LEU A 262 6.14 -9.79 14.59
N TYR A 263 7.32 -9.19 14.40
CA TYR A 263 8.56 -9.83 13.92
C TYR A 263 9.54 -10.11 15.06
#